data_AF-A0AAD4M228-F1
#
_entry.id   AF-A0AAD4M228-F1
#
_cell.length_a   1.000
_cell.length_b   1.000
_cell.length_c   1.000
_cell.angle_alpha   90.00
_cell.angle_beta   90.00
_cell.angle_gamma   90.00
#
_symmetry.space_group_name_H-M   'P 1'
#
loop_
_entity.id
_entity.type
_entity.pdbx_description
1 polymer ?
#
loop_
_entity_poly.entity_id
_entity_poly.type
_entity_poly.pdbx_seq_one_letter_code
_entity_poly.pdbx_strand_id
1 'polypeptide(L)'
;MATVTDLEDKHKFCAEKGRAPKLLGYGNALDGWHIIVMEWIDYEEFDLEHYSLKYLEMSSKDLRRLVNKSHEKGWVHGDLREANMMTSKRDPEEIMLVDFDWVGEVDSGPLYYPTAHVHQDLVKDWDPNNLSILKEHDCLVLEYSDGYKLRFHQARSNMRRALHIS
;
A
#
# COMPACT_ATOMS: atom_id res chain seq x y z
N MET A 1 7.69 11.40 -14.52
CA MET A 1 6.63 11.71 -13.54
C MET A 1 5.31 11.30 -14.16
N ALA A 2 4.43 10.68 -13.37
CA ALA A 2 3.07 10.38 -13.81
C ALA A 2 2.39 11.66 -14.28
N THR A 3 1.58 11.54 -15.34
CA THR A 3 0.69 12.62 -15.75
C THR A 3 -0.49 12.67 -14.78
N VAL A 4 -1.16 13.83 -14.72
CA VAL A 4 -2.37 14.04 -13.90
C VAL A 4 -3.42 12.95 -14.13
N THR A 5 -3.55 12.53 -15.40
CA THR A 5 -4.47 11.49 -15.84
C THR A 5 -4.09 10.12 -15.27
N ASP A 6 -2.80 9.83 -15.10
CA ASP A 6 -2.35 8.55 -14.55
C ASP A 6 -2.78 8.39 -13.08
N LEU A 7 -2.68 9.48 -12.31
CA LEU A 7 -3.06 9.49 -10.90
C LEU A 7 -4.57 9.29 -10.74
N GLU A 8 -5.37 10.05 -11.49
CA GLU A 8 -6.84 9.90 -11.50
C GLU A 8 -7.26 8.48 -11.87
N ASP A 9 -6.72 7.94 -12.97
CA ASP A 9 -7.13 6.64 -13.50
C ASP A 9 -6.73 5.49 -12.57
N LYS A 10 -5.52 5.54 -12.00
CA LYS A 10 -5.04 4.48 -11.10
C LYS A 10 -5.76 4.56 -9.74
N HIS A 11 -6.05 5.77 -9.23
CA HIS A 11 -6.88 5.94 -8.03
C HIS A 11 -8.28 5.36 -8.26
N LYS A 12 -8.95 5.74 -9.36
CA LYS A 12 -10.28 5.20 -9.72
C LYS A 12 -10.25 3.69 -9.85
N PHE A 13 -9.22 3.13 -10.48
CA PHE A 13 -9.08 1.68 -10.63
C PHE A 13 -9.06 0.96 -9.26
N CYS A 14 -8.38 1.52 -8.27
CA CYS A 14 -8.37 1.00 -6.90
C CYS A 14 -9.73 1.22 -6.21
N ALA A 15 -10.34 2.39 -6.37
CA ALA A 15 -11.63 2.72 -5.78
C ALA A 15 -12.76 1.81 -6.29
N GLU A 16 -12.80 1.51 -7.59
CA GLU A 16 -13.76 0.55 -8.19
C GLU A 16 -13.63 -0.88 -7.63
N LYS A 17 -12.51 -1.21 -6.98
CA LYS A 17 -12.28 -2.50 -6.31
C LYS A 17 -12.53 -2.45 -4.80
N GLY A 18 -13.00 -1.32 -4.30
CA GLY A 18 -13.16 -1.06 -2.87
C GLY A 18 -11.81 -1.01 -2.15
N ARG A 19 -10.75 -0.52 -2.82
CA ARG A 19 -9.38 -0.47 -2.27
C ARG A 19 -8.74 0.91 -2.30
N ALA A 20 -9.51 1.94 -2.57
CA ALA A 20 -9.17 3.33 -2.35
C ALA A 20 -10.48 4.09 -2.08
N PRO A 21 -10.44 5.24 -1.40
CA PRO A 21 -11.63 6.07 -1.22
C PRO A 21 -12.18 6.50 -2.57
N LYS A 22 -13.50 6.62 -2.68
CA LYS A 22 -14.09 7.09 -3.93
C LYS A 22 -13.58 8.50 -4.24
N LEU A 23 -13.16 8.70 -5.49
CA LEU A 23 -12.79 10.02 -5.96
C LEU A 23 -14.06 10.87 -6.17
N LEU A 24 -14.11 12.03 -5.51
CA LEU A 24 -15.19 13.01 -5.60
C LEU A 24 -14.90 14.11 -6.62
N GLY A 25 -13.63 14.41 -6.86
CA GLY A 25 -13.19 15.36 -7.86
C GLY A 25 -11.68 15.36 -8.03
N TYR A 26 -11.24 15.85 -9.18
CA TYR A 26 -9.83 16.10 -9.47
C TYR A 26 -9.68 17.44 -10.20
N GLY A 27 -8.52 18.07 -10.07
CA GLY A 27 -8.23 19.30 -10.80
C GLY A 27 -6.77 19.71 -10.73
N ASN A 28 -6.41 20.68 -11.56
CA ASN A 28 -5.09 21.33 -11.52
C ASN A 28 -5.15 22.57 -10.62
N ALA A 29 -4.13 22.74 -9.80
CA ALA A 29 -3.82 23.97 -9.09
C ALA A 29 -2.70 24.73 -9.82
N LEU A 30 -2.35 25.91 -9.30
CA LEU A 30 -1.23 26.70 -9.81
C LEU A 30 0.09 25.93 -9.68
N ASP A 31 1.05 26.28 -10.54
CA ASP A 31 2.43 25.76 -10.50
C ASP A 31 2.57 24.24 -10.64
N GLY A 32 1.64 23.60 -11.36
CA GLY A 32 1.71 22.17 -11.66
C GLY A 32 1.27 21.26 -10.52
N TRP A 33 0.73 21.82 -9.44
CA TRP A 33 0.10 21.04 -8.38
C TRP A 33 -1.23 20.44 -8.84
N HIS A 34 -1.59 19.29 -8.26
CA HIS A 34 -2.85 18.62 -8.49
C HIS A 34 -3.68 18.60 -7.20
N ILE A 35 -5.00 18.74 -7.34
CA ILE A 35 -5.95 18.62 -6.25
C ILE A 35 -6.76 17.35 -6.47
N ILE A 36 -6.79 16.52 -5.44
CA ILE A 36 -7.57 15.29 -5.40
C ILE A 36 -8.54 15.43 -4.23
N VAL A 37 -9.82 15.30 -4.53
CA VAL A 37 -10.88 15.28 -3.52
C VAL A 37 -11.46 13.88 -3.50
N MET A 38 -11.40 13.23 -2.35
CA MET A 38 -11.89 11.86 -2.18
C MET A 38 -12.82 11.78 -0.96
N GLU A 39 -13.56 10.68 -0.86
CA GLU A 39 -14.41 10.42 0.30
C GLU A 39 -13.60 10.44 1.60
N TRP A 40 -14.19 11.03 2.63
CA TRP A 40 -13.63 10.97 3.97
C TRP A 40 -13.79 9.54 4.50
N ILE A 41 -12.67 8.90 4.81
CA ILE A 41 -12.66 7.64 5.54
C ILE A 41 -12.74 7.98 7.03
N ASP A 42 -13.66 7.34 7.76
CA ASP A 42 -13.65 7.40 9.22
C ASP A 42 -12.57 6.44 9.74
N TYR A 43 -11.32 6.91 9.72
CA TYR A 43 -10.13 6.06 9.82
C TYR A 43 -9.58 5.89 11.25
N GLU A 44 -8.93 4.75 11.46
CA GLU A 44 -7.78 4.61 12.35
C GLU A 44 -6.54 4.38 11.47
N GLU A 45 -5.37 4.82 11.94
CA GLU A 45 -4.12 4.46 11.27
C GLU A 45 -4.01 2.94 11.23
N PHE A 46 -3.62 2.38 10.08
CA PHE A 46 -3.37 0.95 10.00
C PHE A 46 -2.17 0.64 10.88
N ASP A 47 -2.41 -0.16 11.94
CA ASP A 47 -1.41 -0.58 12.90
C ASP A 47 -1.36 -2.11 12.93
N LEU A 48 -0.29 -2.66 12.34
CA LEU A 48 -0.02 -4.09 12.30
C LEU A 48 0.04 -4.75 13.69
N GLU A 49 0.36 -4.00 14.75
CA GLU A 49 0.46 -4.52 16.13
C GLU A 49 -0.89 -4.73 16.80
N HIS A 50 -1.87 -3.86 16.50
CA HIS A 50 -3.21 -3.89 17.12
C HIS A 50 -4.24 -4.66 16.29
N TYR A 51 -3.89 -5.04 15.06
CA TYR A 51 -4.79 -5.76 14.17
C TYR A 51 -4.93 -7.25 14.51
N SER A 52 -6.17 -7.75 14.52
CA SER A 52 -6.40 -9.19 14.69
C SER A 52 -5.80 -9.98 13.51
N LEU A 53 -5.16 -11.11 13.79
CA LEU A 53 -4.52 -11.95 12.76
C LEU A 53 -5.43 -12.30 11.58
N LYS A 54 -6.73 -12.49 11.84
CA LYS A 54 -7.72 -12.79 10.81
C LYS A 54 -7.81 -11.65 9.79
N TYR A 55 -7.77 -10.41 10.27
CA TYR A 55 -7.82 -9.21 9.43
C TYR A 55 -6.52 -9.03 8.65
N LEU A 56 -5.37 -9.25 9.29
CA LEU A 56 -4.07 -9.26 8.59
C LEU A 56 -4.02 -10.29 7.46
N GLU A 57 -4.58 -11.48 7.64
CA GLU A 57 -4.62 -12.52 6.60
C GLU A 57 -5.54 -12.14 5.42
N MET A 58 -6.76 -11.66 5.71
CA MET A 58 -7.72 -11.27 4.68
C MET A 58 -7.24 -10.04 3.91
N SER A 59 -6.84 -9.00 4.62
CA SER A 59 -6.41 -7.74 4.01
C SER A 59 -5.11 -7.91 3.21
N SER A 60 -4.19 -8.77 3.65
CA SER A 60 -2.98 -9.12 2.90
C SER A 60 -3.27 -9.87 1.59
N LYS A 61 -4.25 -10.79 1.57
CA LYS A 61 -4.65 -11.50 0.34
C LYS A 61 -5.26 -10.53 -0.67
N ASP A 62 -6.10 -9.62 -0.20
CA ASP A 62 -6.74 -8.63 -1.05
C ASP A 62 -5.76 -7.59 -1.58
N LEU A 63 -4.85 -7.11 -0.73
CA LEU A 63 -3.76 -6.22 -1.13
C LEU A 63 -2.85 -6.89 -2.17
N ARG A 64 -2.43 -8.14 -1.94
CA ARG A 64 -1.66 -8.92 -2.91
C ARG A 64 -2.38 -9.06 -4.25
N ARG A 65 -3.69 -9.30 -4.23
CA ARG A 65 -4.49 -9.37 -5.45
C ARG A 65 -4.54 -8.03 -6.18
N LEU A 66 -4.61 -6.91 -5.45
CA LEU A 66 -4.61 -5.58 -6.03
C LEU A 66 -3.25 -5.24 -6.65
N VAL A 67 -2.16 -5.48 -5.93
CA VAL A 67 -0.79 -5.28 -6.40
C VAL A 67 -0.55 -6.09 -7.68
N ASN A 68 -0.85 -7.39 -7.67
CA ASN A 68 -0.70 -8.24 -8.85
C ASN A 68 -1.50 -7.72 -10.05
N LYS A 69 -2.77 -7.32 -9.84
CA LYS A 69 -3.61 -6.76 -10.93
C LYS A 69 -3.08 -5.43 -11.47
N SER A 70 -2.42 -4.64 -10.63
CA SER A 70 -1.79 -3.38 -11.03
C SER A 70 -0.55 -3.66 -11.88
N HIS A 71 0.29 -4.61 -11.44
CA HIS A 71 1.48 -5.05 -12.16
C HIS A 71 1.16 -5.74 -13.49
N GLU A 72 0.09 -6.55 -13.55
CA GLU A 72 -0.46 -7.14 -14.78
C GLU A 72 -0.91 -6.08 -15.79
N LYS A 73 -1.30 -4.89 -15.30
CA LYS A 73 -1.64 -3.72 -16.11
C LYS A 73 -0.44 -2.82 -16.40
N GLY A 74 0.76 -3.22 -15.99
CA GLY A 74 2.01 -2.53 -16.30
C GLY A 74 2.31 -1.29 -15.48
N TRP A 75 1.69 -1.13 -14.31
CA TRP A 75 1.92 0.03 -13.44
C TRP A 75 2.15 -0.38 -11.98
N VAL A 76 2.78 0.52 -11.22
CA VAL A 76 3.10 0.40 -9.80
C VAL A 76 2.53 1.57 -9.03
N HIS A 77 2.24 1.39 -7.75
CA HIS A 77 1.83 2.49 -6.88
C HIS A 77 3.03 3.32 -6.40
N GLY A 78 4.17 2.67 -6.14
CA GLY A 78 5.45 3.36 -5.91
C GLY A 78 5.67 3.92 -4.50
N ASP A 79 4.63 4.05 -3.68
CA ASP A 79 4.70 4.44 -2.27
C ASP A 79 3.84 3.53 -1.37
N LEU A 80 3.87 2.21 -1.60
CA LEU A 80 3.14 1.26 -0.74
C LEU A 80 3.87 1.01 0.57
N ARG A 81 3.33 1.60 1.64
CA ARG A 81 3.80 1.46 3.03
C ARG A 81 2.61 1.55 4.00
N GLU A 82 2.83 1.15 5.25
CA GLU A 82 1.80 1.16 6.31
C GLU A 82 1.08 2.50 6.43
N ALA A 83 1.83 3.60 6.41
CA ALA A 83 1.28 4.95 6.50
C ALA A 83 0.42 5.40 5.29
N ASN A 84 0.47 4.68 4.17
CA ASN A 84 -0.39 4.92 3.00
C ASN A 84 -1.52 3.88 2.88
N MET A 85 -1.73 3.11 3.95
CA MET A 85 -2.83 2.17 4.12
C MET A 85 -3.72 2.68 5.26
N MET A 86 -5.01 2.80 4.98
CA MET A 86 -6.01 3.18 5.98
C MET A 86 -7.04 2.08 6.14
N THR A 87 -7.61 1.96 7.32
CA THR A 87 -8.75 1.08 7.56
C THR A 87 -9.91 1.83 8.17
N SER A 88 -11.12 1.43 7.78
CA SER A 88 -12.36 2.00 8.31
C SER A 88 -12.59 1.51 9.73
N LYS A 89 -12.98 2.39 10.65
CA LYS A 89 -13.48 1.99 11.99
C LYS A 89 -14.69 1.08 11.93
N ARG A 90 -15.51 1.21 10.87
CA ARG A 90 -16.73 0.42 10.67
C ARG A 90 -16.41 -0.94 10.04
N ASP A 91 -15.44 -0.93 9.15
CA ASP A 91 -15.04 -2.08 8.33
C ASP A 91 -13.53 -2.28 8.42
N PRO A 92 -13.00 -2.70 9.59
CA PRO A 92 -11.56 -2.82 9.81
C PRO A 92 -10.92 -3.86 8.90
N GLU A 93 -11.70 -4.77 8.30
CA GLU A 93 -11.21 -5.76 7.33
C GLU A 93 -10.79 -5.13 5.98
N GLU A 94 -11.25 -3.90 5.68
CA GLU A 94 -11.04 -3.23 4.41
C GLU A 94 -9.85 -2.24 4.47
N ILE A 95 -8.70 -2.68 3.95
CA ILE A 95 -7.58 -1.77 3.66
C ILE A 95 -7.93 -0.94 2.43
N MET A 96 -7.81 0.38 2.59
CA MET A 96 -7.88 1.38 1.54
C MET A 96 -6.49 1.99 1.32
N LEU A 97 -6.09 2.10 0.07
CA LEU A 97 -4.87 2.80 -0.34
C LEU A 97 -5.13 4.29 -0.52
N VAL A 98 -4.15 5.09 -0.12
CA VAL A 98 -4.11 6.54 -0.31
C VAL A 98 -2.73 6.94 -0.84
N ASP A 99 -2.56 8.21 -1.18
CA ASP A 99 -1.26 8.79 -1.60
C ASP A 99 -0.69 8.16 -2.89
N PHE A 100 -1.31 8.51 -4.03
CA PHE A 100 -0.94 7.98 -5.36
C PHE A 100 0.12 8.82 -6.08
N ASP A 101 0.82 9.74 -5.39
CA ASP A 101 1.70 10.72 -6.02
C ASP A 101 2.87 10.09 -6.80
N TRP A 102 3.26 8.86 -6.45
CA TRP A 102 4.36 8.12 -7.07
C TRP A 102 3.91 6.97 -7.98
N VAL A 103 2.62 6.93 -8.30
CA VAL A 103 2.08 5.96 -9.24
C VAL A 103 2.71 6.13 -10.62
N GLY A 104 2.88 5.04 -11.38
CA GLY A 104 3.34 5.18 -12.76
C GLY A 104 3.41 3.88 -13.54
N GLU A 105 3.47 4.03 -14.86
CA GLU A 105 3.57 2.91 -15.80
C GLU A 105 5.03 2.49 -16.01
N VAL A 106 5.43 1.40 -15.38
CA VAL A 106 6.80 0.85 -15.46
C VAL A 106 7.08 0.16 -16.78
N ASP A 107 6.05 -0.32 -17.48
CA ASP A 107 6.21 -0.99 -18.77
C ASP A 107 6.35 0.04 -19.92
N SER A 108 6.00 1.30 -19.67
CA SER A 108 6.10 2.43 -20.62
C SER A 108 7.46 3.14 -20.56
N GLY A 109 8.29 2.85 -19.54
CA GLY A 109 9.61 3.45 -19.36
C GLY A 109 10.07 3.42 -17.89
N PRO A 110 11.32 3.81 -17.61
CA PRO A 110 11.82 3.85 -16.24
C PRO A 110 11.13 4.97 -15.43
N LEU A 111 10.82 4.65 -14.17
CA LEU A 111 10.27 5.56 -13.18
C LEU A 111 11.32 5.86 -12.11
N TYR A 112 11.33 7.08 -11.60
CA TYR A 112 12.28 7.50 -10.58
C TYR A 112 11.62 8.34 -9.49
N TYR A 113 12.05 8.12 -8.24
CA TYR A 113 11.76 9.03 -7.14
C TYR A 113 12.43 10.39 -7.39
N PRO A 114 11.79 11.50 -6.99
CA PRO A 114 12.35 12.84 -7.18
C PRO A 114 13.48 13.17 -6.20
N THR A 115 13.71 12.32 -5.19
CA THR A 115 14.65 12.54 -4.10
C THR A 115 15.29 11.23 -3.66
N ALA A 116 16.51 11.31 -3.12
CA ALA A 116 17.18 10.17 -2.49
C ALA A 116 16.69 9.91 -1.04
N HIS A 117 15.83 10.78 -0.51
CA HIS A 117 15.21 10.64 0.81
C HIS A 117 13.93 9.80 0.74
N VAL A 118 14.06 8.56 0.25
CA VAL A 118 12.96 7.60 0.15
C VAL A 118 12.78 6.89 1.49
N HIS A 119 11.54 6.61 1.88
CA HIS A 119 11.25 5.88 3.11
C HIS A 119 11.84 4.46 3.06
N GLN A 120 12.45 4.01 4.15
CA GLN A 120 13.16 2.71 4.20
C GLN A 120 12.24 1.50 3.88
N ASP A 121 10.94 1.61 4.15
CA ASP A 121 9.99 0.52 3.91
C ASP A 121 9.73 0.26 2.42
N LEU A 122 10.06 1.22 1.56
CA LEU A 122 9.85 1.13 0.11
C LEU A 122 11.02 0.45 -0.59
N VAL A 123 12.16 0.29 0.09
CA VAL A 123 13.42 -0.10 -0.53
C VAL A 123 14.23 -1.00 0.38
N LYS A 124 14.44 -2.24 -0.07
CA LYS A 124 15.32 -3.19 0.59
C LYS A 124 16.74 -2.96 0.08
N ASP A 125 17.68 -2.72 0.99
CA ASP A 125 19.09 -2.46 0.65
C ASP A 125 19.28 -1.20 -0.23
N TRP A 126 18.75 -0.06 0.23
CA TRP A 126 18.74 1.22 -0.49
C TRP A 126 20.12 1.66 -1.00
N ASP A 127 20.22 1.89 -2.31
CA ASP A 127 21.30 2.62 -2.94
C ASP A 127 20.83 4.05 -3.26
N PRO A 128 21.38 5.09 -2.59
CA PRO A 128 20.98 6.48 -2.85
C PRO A 128 21.27 6.95 -4.27
N ASN A 129 22.05 6.20 -5.06
CA ASN A 129 22.31 6.46 -6.48
C ASN A 129 21.28 5.79 -7.41
N ASN A 130 20.42 4.92 -6.90
CA ASN A 130 19.40 4.22 -7.67
C ASN A 130 18.00 4.61 -7.18
N LEU A 131 17.43 5.64 -7.81
CA LEU A 131 16.10 6.15 -7.48
C LEU A 131 14.97 5.42 -8.20
N SER A 132 15.21 4.25 -8.78
CA SER A 132 14.21 3.57 -9.62
C SER A 132 12.98 3.15 -8.82
N ILE A 133 11.79 3.31 -9.40
CA ILE A 133 10.55 2.77 -8.86
C ILE A 133 10.23 1.47 -9.60
N LEU A 134 10.17 0.35 -8.87
CA LEU A 134 10.06 -0.99 -9.44
C LEU A 134 8.86 -1.77 -8.88
N LYS A 135 8.38 -2.78 -9.61
CA LYS A 135 7.29 -3.68 -9.17
C LYS A 135 7.64 -4.40 -7.88
N GLU A 136 8.92 -4.70 -7.67
CA GLU A 136 9.44 -5.36 -6.48
C GLU A 136 9.27 -4.49 -5.22
N HIS A 137 9.30 -3.16 -5.34
CA HIS A 137 9.12 -2.25 -4.21
C HIS A 137 7.69 -2.33 -3.64
N ASP A 138 6.67 -2.39 -4.50
CA ASP A 138 5.28 -2.63 -4.12
C ASP A 138 5.09 -3.99 -3.40
N CYS A 139 5.99 -4.96 -3.59
CA CYS A 139 5.91 -6.27 -2.96
C CYS A 139 6.47 -6.30 -1.53
N LEU A 140 7.30 -5.33 -1.13
CA LEU A 140 7.98 -5.34 0.17
C LEU A 140 6.99 -5.28 1.33
N VAL A 141 5.94 -4.46 1.22
CA VAL A 141 4.86 -4.39 2.22
C VAL A 141 4.19 -5.77 2.43
N LEU A 142 4.13 -6.60 1.39
CA LEU A 142 3.57 -7.95 1.47
C LEU A 142 4.51 -8.90 2.23
N GLU A 143 5.82 -8.77 2.04
CA GLU A 143 6.84 -9.53 2.79
C GLU A 143 6.78 -9.22 4.29
N TYR A 144 6.68 -7.93 4.65
CA TYR A 144 6.56 -7.51 6.05
C TYR A 144 5.31 -8.09 6.73
N SER A 145 4.15 -7.99 6.06
CA SER A 145 2.91 -8.59 6.53
C SER A 145 3.04 -10.10 6.76
N ASP A 146 3.67 -10.83 5.84
CA ASP A 146 3.84 -12.27 5.96
C ASP A 146 4.82 -12.65 7.09
N GLY A 147 5.89 -11.86 7.27
CA GLY A 147 6.81 -12.00 8.39
C GLY A 147 6.15 -11.79 9.76
N TYR A 148 5.23 -10.84 9.88
CA TYR A 148 4.49 -10.58 11.12
C TYR A 148 3.57 -11.77 11.48
N LYS A 149 2.84 -12.30 10.50
CA LYS A 149 1.98 -13.50 10.69
C LYS A 149 2.77 -14.69 11.21
N LEU A 150 3.95 -14.94 10.65
CA LEU A 150 4.84 -16.03 11.06
C LEU A 150 5.25 -15.92 12.54
N ARG A 151 5.68 -14.72 12.98
CA ARG A 151 6.08 -14.47 14.37
C ARG A 151 4.91 -14.66 15.34
N PHE A 152 3.73 -14.17 14.98
CA PHE A 152 2.55 -14.28 15.83
C PHE A 152 2.05 -15.73 15.97
N HIS A 153 2.03 -16.50 14.87
CA HIS A 153 1.66 -17.93 14.90
C HIS A 153 2.63 -18.74 15.76
N GLN A 154 3.94 -18.45 15.69
CA GLN A 154 4.95 -19.07 16.57
C GLN A 154 4.71 -18.72 18.04
N ALA A 155 4.45 -17.45 18.36
CA ALA A 155 4.16 -17.02 19.74
C ALA A 155 2.92 -17.72 20.33
N ARG A 156 1.84 -17.85 19.55
CA ARG A 156 0.64 -18.60 19.96
C ARG A 156 0.89 -20.09 20.17
N SER A 157 1.65 -20.72 19.27
CA SER A 157 2.02 -22.14 19.41
C SER A 157 2.82 -22.38 20.69
N ASN A 158 3.76 -21.48 20.99
CA ASN A 158 4.58 -21.54 22.20
C ASN A 158 3.75 -21.35 23.48
N MET A 159 2.80 -20.39 23.51
CA MET A 159 1.89 -20.23 24.64
C MET A 159 0.98 -21.45 24.84
N ARG A 160 0.43 -22.03 23.77
CA ARG A 160 -0.40 -23.24 23.87
C ARG A 160 0.39 -24.42 24.43
N ARG A 161 1.64 -24.61 24.02
CA ARG A 161 2.54 -25.62 24.61
C ARG A 161 2.80 -25.36 26.08
N ALA A 162 3.06 -24.12 26.48
CA ALA A 162 3.29 -23.77 27.88
C ALA A 162 2.08 -24.07 28.79
N LEU A 163 0.85 -23.90 28.29
CA LEU A 163 -0.39 -24.16 29.02
C LEU A 163 -0.81 -25.64 29.08
N HIS A 164 -0.22 -26.53 28.27
CA HIS A 164 -0.48 -27.98 28.31
C HIS A 164 0.57 -28.76 29.11
N ILE A 165 1.54 -28.06 29.72
CA ILE A 165 2.61 -28.65 30.54
C ILE A 165 2.38 -28.33 32.04
N SER A 166 1.24 -27.74 32.42
CA SER A 166 0.85 -27.50 33.82
C SER A 166 -0.09 -28.57 34.38
#